data_AF-A0A7F8PZ11-F1
#
_entry.id   AF-A0A7F8PZ11-F1
#
_cell.length_a   1.000
_cell.length_b   1.000
_cell.length_c   1.000
_cell.angle_alpha   90.00
_cell.angle_beta   90.00
_cell.angle_gamma   90.00
#
_symmetry.space_group_name_H-M   'P 1'
#
loop_
_entity.id
_entity.type
_entity.pdbx_description
1 polymer ?
#
loop_
_entity_poly.entity_id
_entity_poly.type
_entity_poly.pdbx_seq_one_letter_code
_entity_poly.pdbx_strand_id
1 'polypeptide(L)'
;MYRTPEIVDLYSNFPIGEKQDIWALGCILYLLCFRQHPFEDGAKLRIVNGKFSIPPNDTRYSVFHDLIRATLKVNPEERLSITELVNQLQEIAAARNVNPKSPITE
;
A
#
# COMPACT_ATOMS: atom_id res chain seq x y z
N MET A 1 12.62 -3.70 -4.90
CA MET A 1 11.40 -4.13 -4.20
C MET A 1 10.32 -3.07 -4.26
N TYR A 2 10.62 -1.81 -3.91
CA TYR A 2 9.68 -0.68 -3.97
C TYR A 2 9.56 0.00 -5.35
N ARG A 3 10.03 -0.64 -6.43
CA ARG A 3 9.89 -0.04 -7.77
C ARG A 3 8.43 -0.10 -8.17
N THR A 4 7.90 1.01 -8.65
CA THR A 4 6.52 1.12 -9.04
C THR A 4 6.31 0.58 -10.47
N PRO A 5 5.09 0.12 -10.81
CA PRO A 5 4.76 -0.39 -12.15
C PRO A 5 5.14 0.57 -13.28
N GLU A 6 4.88 1.87 -13.11
CA GLU A 6 5.15 2.94 -14.08
C GLU A 6 6.65 3.17 -14.36
N ILE A 7 7.55 2.79 -13.45
CA ILE A 7 9.00 2.80 -13.69
C ILE A 7 9.47 1.48 -14.33
N VAL A 8 8.80 0.37 -14.01
CA VAL A 8 9.18 -0.95 -14.51
C VAL A 8 8.71 -1.14 -15.95
N ASP A 9 7.54 -0.62 -16.30
CA ASP A 9 6.96 -0.66 -17.63
C ASP A 9 6.68 0.76 -18.15
N LEU A 10 7.67 1.31 -18.86
CA LEU A 10 7.58 2.63 -19.49
C LEU A 10 6.69 2.63 -20.76
N TYR A 11 6.31 1.46 -21.28
CA TYR A 11 5.45 1.37 -22.47
C TYR A 11 3.96 1.57 -22.14
N SER A 12 3.60 1.42 -20.86
CA SER A 12 2.24 1.69 -20.37
C SER A 12 1.85 3.18 -20.38
N ASN A 13 2.80 4.09 -20.66
CA ASN A 13 2.59 5.55 -20.65
C ASN A 13 1.96 6.10 -19.36
N PHE A 14 2.17 5.42 -18.23
CA PHE A 14 1.68 5.91 -16.94
C PHE A 14 2.49 7.12 -16.48
N PRO A 15 1.83 8.12 -15.86
CA PRO A 15 2.53 9.29 -15.34
C PRO A 15 3.42 8.88 -14.16
N ILE A 16 4.69 9.30 -14.21
CA ILE A 16 5.65 9.13 -13.12
C ILE A 16 5.59 10.39 -12.27
N GLY A 17 5.13 10.27 -11.02
CA GLY A 17 4.94 11.41 -10.12
C GLY A 17 4.82 10.99 -8.66
N GLU A 18 4.14 11.81 -7.85
CA GLU A 18 3.95 11.59 -6.40
C GLU A 18 3.22 10.29 -6.03
N LYS A 19 2.44 9.72 -6.96
CA LYS A 19 1.74 8.44 -6.77
C LYS A 19 2.69 7.26 -6.59
N GLN A 20 3.98 7.45 -6.85
CA GLN A 20 5.02 6.48 -6.52
C GLN A 20 5.16 6.27 -5.01
N ASP A 21 5.05 7.35 -4.24
CA ASP A 21 5.15 7.29 -2.78
C ASP A 21 3.95 6.52 -2.20
N ILE A 22 2.77 6.67 -2.80
CA ILE A 22 1.56 5.92 -2.39
C ILE A 22 1.76 4.41 -2.56
N TRP A 23 2.38 3.98 -3.66
CA TRP A 23 2.72 2.57 -3.86
C TRP A 23 3.71 2.07 -2.81
N ALA A 24 4.76 2.85 -2.53
CA ALA A 24 5.75 2.51 -1.52
C ALA A 24 5.14 2.42 -0.12
N LEU A 25 4.24 3.36 0.24
CA LEU A 25 3.46 3.33 1.49
C LEU A 25 2.58 2.08 1.59
N GLY A 26 1.93 1.66 0.50
CA GLY A 26 1.19 0.41 0.45
C GLY A 26 2.06 -0.82 0.73
N CYS A 27 3.29 -0.83 0.19
CA CYS A 27 4.26 -1.89 0.46
C CYS A 27 4.72 -1.89 1.93
N ILE A 28 4.95 -0.71 2.51
CA ILE A 28 5.32 -0.56 3.93
C ILE A 28 4.18 -1.02 4.84
N LEU A 29 2.94 -0.61 4.55
CA LEU A 29 1.77 -1.01 5.33
C LEU A 29 1.59 -2.54 5.31
N TYR A 30 1.73 -3.16 4.13
CA TYR A 30 1.72 -4.62 3.99
C TYR A 30 2.83 -5.26 4.83
N LEU A 31 4.07 -4.73 4.74
CA LEU A 31 5.22 -5.24 5.49
C LEU A 31 5.02 -5.15 7.01
N LEU A 32 4.42 -4.07 7.51
CA LEU A 32 4.15 -3.90 8.93
C LEU A 32 3.07 -4.89 9.44
N CYS A 33 2.06 -5.18 8.60
CA CYS A 33 1.00 -6.13 8.95
C CYS A 33 1.49 -7.59 8.91
N PHE A 34 2.19 -7.99 7.85
CA PHE A 34 2.49 -9.40 7.57
C PHE A 34 3.95 -9.79 7.78
N ARG A 35 4.83 -8.83 8.12
CA ARG A 35 6.29 -9.02 8.29
C ARG A 35 7.00 -9.58 7.05
N GLN A 36 6.34 -9.56 5.90
CA GLN A 36 6.86 -9.99 4.61
C GLN A 36 6.59 -8.90 3.58
N HIS A 37 7.50 -8.70 2.61
CA HIS A 37 7.29 -7.73 1.55
C HIS A 37 6.33 -8.30 0.48
N PRO A 38 5.35 -7.54 -0.05
CA PRO A 38 4.37 -8.07 -1.02
C PRO A 38 5.02 -8.60 -2.32
N PHE A 39 6.16 -8.03 -2.69
CA PHE A 39 6.98 -8.38 -3.86
C PHE A 39 8.42 -8.78 -3.46
N GLU A 40 8.57 -9.65 -2.46
CA GLU A 40 9.87 -10.10 -1.91
C GLU A 40 10.81 -10.73 -2.95
N ASP A 41 10.26 -11.44 -3.93
CA ASP A 41 11.02 -12.01 -5.05
C ASP A 41 11.57 -10.96 -6.03
N GLY A 42 11.16 -9.69 -5.89
CA GLY A 42 11.53 -8.61 -6.81
C GLY A 42 11.08 -8.88 -8.24
N ALA A 43 10.14 -9.80 -8.45
CA ALA A 43 9.73 -10.24 -9.77
C ALA A 43 9.02 -9.08 -10.49
N LYS A 44 9.68 -8.52 -11.50
CA LYS A 44 9.15 -7.41 -12.32
C LYS A 44 7.74 -7.71 -12.83
N LEU A 45 7.49 -8.94 -13.27
CA LEU A 45 6.17 -9.36 -13.75
C LEU A 45 5.08 -9.27 -12.68
N ARG A 46 5.39 -9.55 -11.41
CA ARG A 46 4.39 -9.43 -10.34
C ARG A 46 4.09 -7.99 -10.02
N ILE A 47 5.09 -7.12 -10.07
CA ILE A 47 4.93 -5.67 -9.88
C ILE A 47 4.07 -5.09 -11.00
N VAL A 48 4.44 -5.34 -12.26
CA VAL A 48 3.71 -4.82 -13.45
C VAL A 48 2.26 -5.32 -13.50
N ASN A 49 2.02 -6.57 -13.09
CA ASN A 49 0.66 -7.12 -13.03
C ASN A 49 -0.08 -6.82 -11.70
N GLY A 50 0.55 -6.14 -10.74
CA GLY A 50 -0.04 -5.89 -9.41
C GLY A 50 -0.41 -7.16 -8.64
N LYS A 51 0.30 -8.27 -8.86
CA LYS A 51 0.00 -9.58 -8.27
C LYS A 51 0.65 -9.73 -6.89
N PHE A 52 -0.11 -9.41 -5.85
CA PHE A 52 0.21 -9.72 -4.45
C PHE A 52 -0.94 -10.53 -3.81
N SER A 53 -0.69 -11.13 -2.65
CA SER A 53 -1.66 -11.97 -1.96
C SER A 53 -1.70 -11.59 -0.50
N ILE A 54 -2.86 -11.17 -0.01
CA ILE A 54 -3.10 -10.98 1.41
C ILE A 54 -3.45 -12.36 2.01
N PRO A 55 -2.88 -12.76 3.16
CA PRO A 55 -3.23 -14.02 3.81
C PRO A 55 -4.76 -14.13 4.03
N PRO A 56 -5.44 -15.15 3.48
CA PRO A 56 -6.90 -15.24 3.52
C PRO A 56 -7.47 -15.45 4.92
N ASN A 57 -6.64 -15.93 5.85
CA ASN A 57 -7.01 -16.21 7.23
C ASN A 57 -6.63 -15.05 8.18
N ASP A 58 -6.14 -13.92 7.66
CA ASP A 58 -5.81 -12.78 8.52
C ASP A 58 -7.07 -12.05 9.00
N THR A 59 -7.30 -12.10 10.31
CA THR A 59 -8.37 -11.36 10.99
C THR A 59 -7.85 -10.13 11.73
N ARG A 60 -6.54 -10.08 12.03
CA ARG A 60 -5.92 -9.04 12.88
C ARG A 60 -5.79 -7.71 12.16
N TYR A 61 -5.38 -7.75 10.88
CA TYR A 61 -5.14 -6.55 10.07
C TYR A 61 -6.17 -6.36 8.96
N SER A 62 -7.32 -7.05 9.05
CA SER A 62 -8.47 -6.95 8.13
C SER A 62 -8.87 -5.51 7.78
N VAL A 63 -8.84 -4.61 8.77
CA VAL A 63 -9.16 -3.18 8.60
C VAL A 63 -8.21 -2.46 7.62
N PHE A 64 -6.99 -2.95 7.44
CA PHE A 64 -6.03 -2.37 6.50
C PHE A 64 -6.03 -3.05 5.12
N HIS A 65 -6.78 -4.13 4.93
CA HIS A 65 -6.76 -4.89 3.67
C HIS A 65 -7.23 -4.04 2.49
N ASP A 66 -8.31 -3.30 2.65
CA ASP A 66 -8.83 -2.43 1.60
C ASP A 66 -7.88 -1.27 1.30
N LEU A 67 -7.24 -0.71 2.33
CA LEU A 67 -6.25 0.36 2.20
C LEU A 67 -5.01 -0.11 1.44
N ILE A 68 -4.53 -1.33 1.72
CA ILE A 68 -3.43 -1.97 0.99
C ILE A 68 -3.83 -2.16 -0.49
N ARG A 69 -5.06 -2.62 -0.77
CA ARG A 69 -5.54 -2.81 -2.15
C ARG A 69 -5.71 -1.50 -2.91
N ALA A 70 -6.10 -0.43 -2.23
CA ALA A 70 -6.28 0.89 -2.82
C ALA A 70 -4.93 1.60 -3.11
N THR A 71 -3.90 1.32 -2.32
CA THR A 71 -2.55 1.87 -2.53
C THR A 71 -1.73 1.08 -3.56
N LEU A 72 -1.89 -0.25 -3.62
CA LEU A 72 -1.19 -1.15 -4.55
C LEU A 72 -1.93 -1.35 -5.89
N LYS A 73 -2.45 -0.27 -6.48
CA LYS A 73 -3.03 -0.28 -7.83
C LYS A 73 -1.95 -0.11 -8.89
N VAL A 74 -2.05 -0.87 -9.98
CA VAL A 74 -1.08 -0.81 -11.08
C VAL A 74 -1.09 0.58 -11.71
N ASN A 75 -2.28 1.07 -12.11
CA ASN A 75 -2.46 2.42 -12.61
C ASN A 75 -2.25 3.45 -11.48
N PRO A 76 -1.28 4.37 -11.57
CA PRO A 76 -1.06 5.43 -10.59
C PRO A 76 -2.26 6.37 -10.39
N GLU A 77 -3.10 6.55 -11.41
CA GLU A 77 -4.27 7.42 -11.34
C GLU A 77 -5.36 6.83 -10.45
N GLU A 78 -5.47 5.49 -10.40
CA GLU A 78 -6.43 4.77 -9.55
C GLU A 78 -5.96 4.66 -8.08
N ARG A 79 -4.70 4.99 -7.79
CA ARG A 79 -4.20 5.01 -6.41
C ARG A 79 -4.81 6.19 -5.65
N LEU A 80 -5.07 5.99 -4.37
CA LEU A 80 -5.44 7.06 -3.46
C LEU A 80 -4.40 8.20 -3.49
N SER A 81 -4.86 9.43 -3.28
CA SER A 81 -4.00 10.53 -2.91
C SER A 81 -3.51 10.39 -1.46
N ILE A 82 -2.46 11.12 -1.11
CA ILE A 82 -1.95 11.13 0.28
C ILE A 82 -3.01 11.63 1.26
N THR A 83 -3.83 12.60 0.85
CA THR A 83 -4.90 13.17 1.67
C THR A 83 -5.98 12.13 1.95
N GLU A 84 -6.42 11.39 0.94
CA GLU A 84 -7.42 10.32 1.10
C GLU A 84 -6.89 9.18 1.98
N LEU A 85 -5.62 8.79 1.80
CA LEU A 85 -4.95 7.79 2.62
C LEU A 85 -4.93 8.21 4.10
N VAL A 86 -4.56 9.46 4.38
CA VAL A 86 -4.53 10.01 5.75
C VAL A 86 -5.94 10.07 6.35
N ASN A 87 -6.95 10.48 5.59
CA ASN A 87 -8.33 10.56 6.06
C ASN A 87 -8.84 9.18 6.49
N GLN A 88 -8.63 8.14 5.67
CA GLN A 88 -9.03 6.77 6.02
C GLN A 88 -8.28 6.25 7.26
N LEU A 89 -6.98 6.58 7.40
CA LEU A 89 -6.23 6.23 8.62
C LEU A 89 -6.78 6.92 9.87
N GLN A 90 -7.22 8.17 9.75
CA GLN A 90 -7.85 8.89 10.86
C GLN A 90 -9.20 8.28 11.25
N GLU A 91 -10.02 7.87 10.28
CA GLU A 91 -11.28 7.16 10.53
C GLU A 91 -11.05 5.83 11.26
N ILE A 92 -10.05 5.05 10.82
CA ILE A 92 -9.65 3.80 11.48
C ILE A 92 -9.18 4.07 12.92
N ALA A 93 -8.37 5.11 13.12
CA ALA A 93 -7.87 5.48 14.44
C ALA A 93 -9.02 5.91 15.38
N ALA A 94 -9.96 6.70 14.88
CA ALA A 94 -11.15 7.12 15.60
C ALA A 94 -12.04 5.92 15.98
N ALA A 95 -12.31 5.02 15.03
CA ALA A 95 -13.09 3.80 15.26
C ALA A 95 -12.45 2.87 16.31
N ARG A 96 -11.12 2.88 16.41
CA ARG A 96 -10.35 2.11 17.40
C ARG A 96 -10.06 2.88 18.69
N ASN A 97 -10.52 4.14 18.80
CA ASN A 97 -10.25 5.03 19.92
C ASN A 97 -8.74 5.19 20.23
N VAL A 98 -7.92 5.31 19.18
CA VAL A 98 -6.46 5.48 19.25
C VAL A 98 -6.09 6.88 18.77
N ASN A 99 -5.16 7.55 19.47
CA ASN A 99 -4.54 8.78 18.99
C ASN A 99 -3.31 8.43 18.13
N PRO A 100 -3.36 8.57 16.79
CA PRO A 100 -2.22 8.19 15.95
C PRO A 100 -1.02 9.15 16.09
N LYS A 101 -1.18 10.28 16.80
CA LYS A 101 -0.13 11.27 17.05
C LYS A 101 0.58 11.07 18.39
N SER A 102 0.09 10.18 19.25
CA SER A 102 0.78 9.90 20.52
C SER A 102 2.09 9.14 20.26
N PRO A 103 3.11 9.31 21.12
CA PRO A 103 4.33 8.51 21.03
C PRO A 103 4.03 7.01 21.05
N ILE A 104 4.78 6.24 20.28
CA ILE A 104 4.75 4.78 20.34
C ILE A 104 5.56 4.38 21.57
N THR A 105 4.88 3.91 22.62
CA THR A 105 5.51 3.56 23.91
C THR A 105 5.78 2.07 24.09
N GLU A 106 5.41 1.22 23.12
CA GLU A 106 5.64 -0.23 23.10
C GLU A 106 6.01 -0.72 21.69
#